data_AF-A0A2M8DYE9-F1
#
_entry.id   AF-A0A2M8DYE9-F1
#
_cell.length_a   1.000
_cell.length_b   1.000
_cell.length_c   1.000
_cell.angle_alpha   90.00
_cell.angle_beta   90.00
_cell.angle_gamma   90.00
#
_symmetry.space_group_name_H-M   'P 1'
#
loop_
_entity.id
_entity.type
_entity.pdbx_description
1 polymer ?
#
loop_
_entity_poly.entity_id
_entity_poly.type
_entity_poly.pdbx_seq_one_letter_code
_entity_poly.pdbx_strand_id
1 'polypeptide(L)'
;FTIEQFWLWLAELRARGLREIRGDLLLDRRFFELPPGSDRSFDSDTVRAYNVSPDALLLNFNTLHLRYRPENGRLRAIIEPPIDEIIVDNQLVTKYAESCDNWDDTILVQATDERLLLQGGYPAECGEREHNLSVLSHTRYVEAVFRAVWQQLGGSFSGKVRDGVVRQEAQLFATHRSEPLSQLIRDINKFSNNVMARQLFLTLTSAGEPAAIASIPRSSAAMRDWLTKKGLDFPELVLENGSGLSHQERISAAHMAQLLQSVTESPFSAELVASLPILGVDGSVKKRLKTSPAASHAHLKTGTLDGVKTLAGFVQARSGKQWIVVFFINHPNAKRAQAAQDALIEWVQGS
;
A
#
# COMPACT_ATOMS: atom_id res chain seq x y z
N PHE A 1 9.88 1.04 4.54
CA PHE A 1 10.63 0.82 5.78
C PHE A 1 9.80 -0.08 6.67
N THR A 2 9.95 -1.40 6.55
CA THR A 2 9.16 -2.38 7.31
C THR A 2 9.62 -2.46 8.76
N ILE A 3 8.88 -3.16 9.61
CA ILE A 3 9.29 -3.38 11.01
C ILE A 3 10.63 -4.11 11.12
N GLU A 4 10.88 -5.11 10.26
CA GLU A 4 12.14 -5.86 10.24
C GLU A 4 13.31 -4.97 9.81
N GLN A 5 13.11 -4.15 8.77
CA GLN A 5 14.11 -3.18 8.33
C GLN A 5 14.41 -2.14 9.42
N PHE A 6 13.39 -1.70 10.14
CA PHE A 6 13.53 -0.74 11.24
C PHE A 6 14.27 -1.35 12.43
N TRP A 7 13.94 -2.59 12.79
CA TRP A 7 14.66 -3.34 13.82
C TRP A 7 16.15 -3.49 13.46
N LEU A 8 16.46 -3.91 12.23
CA LEU A 8 17.84 -4.03 11.75
C LEU A 8 18.57 -2.69 11.77
N TRP A 9 17.90 -1.62 11.36
CA TRP A 9 18.47 -0.29 11.37
C TRP A 9 18.78 0.20 12.79
N LEU A 10 17.85 0.04 13.74
CA LEU A 10 18.09 0.39 15.15
C LEU A 10 19.19 -0.47 15.78
N ALA A 11 19.26 -1.76 15.44
CA ALA A 11 20.34 -2.65 15.88
C ALA A 11 21.70 -2.18 15.32
N GLU A 12 21.75 -1.70 14.08
CA GLU A 12 22.94 -1.09 13.50
C GLU A 12 23.33 0.21 14.23
N LEU A 13 22.38 1.08 14.58
CA LEU A 13 22.67 2.30 15.36
C LEU A 13 23.33 1.96 16.70
N ARG A 14 22.81 0.92 17.37
CA ARG A 14 23.40 0.36 18.59
C ARG A 14 24.81 -0.16 18.34
N ALA A 15 25.04 -0.92 17.27
CA ALA A 15 26.36 -1.46 16.94
C ALA A 15 27.39 -0.35 16.68
N ARG A 16 26.96 0.78 16.13
CA ARG A 16 27.78 2.00 15.92
C ARG A 16 28.04 2.81 17.21
N GLY A 17 27.51 2.38 18.35
CA GLY A 17 27.80 2.96 19.66
C GLY A 17 26.70 3.84 20.25
N LEU A 18 25.56 4.04 19.57
CA LEU A 18 24.43 4.75 20.16
C LEU A 18 23.79 3.88 21.24
N ARG A 19 23.98 4.21 22.52
CA ARG A 19 23.44 3.42 23.65
C ARG A 19 22.22 4.05 24.31
N GLU A 20 22.25 5.37 24.46
CA GLU A 20 21.30 6.16 25.21
C GLU A 20 20.92 7.41 24.41
N ILE A 21 19.63 7.75 24.41
CA ILE A 21 19.11 8.98 23.83
C ILE A 21 18.46 9.79 24.97
N ARG A 22 19.15 10.86 25.40
CA ARG A 22 18.74 11.70 26.54
C ARG A 22 17.78 12.84 26.17
N GLY A 23 17.82 13.27 24.91
CA GLY A 23 16.94 14.31 24.36
C GLY A 23 15.74 13.72 23.64
N ASP A 24 14.99 14.59 22.97
CA ASP A 24 13.82 14.19 22.18
C ASP A 24 14.22 13.50 20.86
N LEU A 25 13.35 12.61 20.39
CA LEU A 25 13.37 12.11 19.02
C LEU A 25 12.49 13.01 18.16
N LEU A 26 13.10 13.80 17.28
CA LEU A 26 12.40 14.68 16.35
C LEU A 26 12.09 13.96 15.04
N LEU A 27 10.83 13.97 14.61
CA LEU A 27 10.38 13.41 13.35
C LEU A 27 10.24 14.55 12.32
N ASP A 28 11.20 14.66 11.40
CA ASP A 28 11.13 15.64 10.30
C ASP A 28 10.47 15.02 9.07
N ARG A 29 9.21 15.40 8.86
CA ARG A 29 8.31 14.87 7.82
C ARG A 29 8.04 15.88 6.70
N ARG A 30 8.78 17.00 6.68
CA ARG A 30 8.51 18.13 5.76
C ARG A 30 8.77 17.85 4.29
N PHE A 31 9.32 16.69 3.96
CA PHE A 31 9.49 16.32 2.55
C PHE A 31 8.14 16.23 1.83
N PHE A 32 7.05 15.88 2.54
CA PHE A 32 5.69 15.87 2.00
C PHE A 32 4.84 16.99 2.62
N GLU A 33 4.08 17.69 1.78
CA GLU A 33 3.05 18.65 2.16
C GLU A 33 1.70 18.17 1.61
N LEU A 34 0.83 17.78 2.53
CA LEU A 34 -0.51 17.27 2.21
C LEU A 34 -1.58 18.25 2.68
N PRO A 35 -2.70 18.39 1.94
CA PRO A 35 -3.82 19.22 2.37
C PRO A 35 -4.36 18.76 3.74
N PRO A 36 -4.79 19.67 4.62
CA PRO A 36 -5.46 19.29 5.86
C PRO A 36 -6.63 18.33 5.62
N GLY A 37 -6.66 17.22 6.35
CA GLY A 37 -7.69 16.18 6.15
C GLY A 37 -7.42 15.23 4.97
N SER A 38 -6.22 15.25 4.38
CA SER A 38 -5.71 14.19 3.49
C SER A 38 -5.75 12.79 4.11
N ASP A 39 -5.83 12.77 5.44
CA ASP A 39 -5.87 11.60 6.33
C ASP A 39 -7.26 10.95 6.34
N ARG A 40 -8.24 11.58 5.71
CA ARG A 40 -9.60 11.05 5.58
C ARG A 40 -9.61 9.85 4.66
N SER A 41 -10.28 8.80 5.11
CA SER A 41 -10.54 7.62 4.32
C SER A 41 -11.31 7.95 3.03
N PHE A 42 -11.03 7.22 1.95
CA PHE A 42 -11.78 7.32 0.70
C PHE A 42 -13.16 6.65 0.80
N ASP A 43 -13.36 5.83 1.83
CA ASP A 43 -14.59 5.15 2.16
C ASP A 43 -14.94 5.30 3.65
N SER A 44 -15.99 4.61 4.10
CA SER A 44 -16.41 4.64 5.51
C SER A 44 -15.47 3.88 6.46
N ASP A 45 -14.52 3.09 5.94
CA ASP A 45 -13.69 2.19 6.74
C ASP A 45 -12.32 2.80 7.05
N THR A 46 -12.29 3.63 8.07
CA THR A 46 -11.13 4.47 8.40
C THR A 46 -9.95 3.71 8.97
N VAL A 47 -10.12 2.44 9.38
CA VAL A 47 -9.07 1.66 10.05
C VAL A 47 -8.31 0.72 9.12
N ARG A 48 -8.68 0.65 7.83
CA ARG A 48 -8.05 -0.28 6.89
C ARG A 48 -6.68 0.20 6.45
N ALA A 49 -5.76 -0.77 6.34
CA ALA A 49 -4.40 -0.53 5.85
C ALA A 49 -4.34 0.16 4.47
N TYR A 50 -5.33 -0.09 3.60
CA TYR A 50 -5.36 0.53 2.26
C TYR A 50 -5.76 2.02 2.28
N ASN A 51 -6.31 2.51 3.39
CA ASN A 51 -6.71 3.91 3.58
C ASN A 51 -5.64 4.76 4.28
N VAL A 52 -4.51 4.16 4.68
CA VAL A 52 -3.39 4.89 5.29
C VAL A 52 -2.97 6.03 4.36
N SER A 53 -2.77 7.20 4.95
CA SER A 53 -2.25 8.36 4.22
C SER A 53 -0.74 8.33 4.06
N PRO A 54 -0.24 8.78 2.90
CA PRO A 54 1.18 8.82 2.65
C PRO A 54 1.86 9.75 3.66
N ASP A 55 3.11 9.43 3.98
CA ASP A 55 3.93 10.19 4.90
C ASP A 55 5.41 10.12 4.49
N ALA A 56 6.12 11.23 4.68
CA ALA A 56 7.56 11.28 4.41
C ALA A 56 8.35 10.32 5.32
N LEU A 57 7.83 10.03 6.52
CA LEU A 57 8.34 9.07 7.49
C LEU A 57 7.34 7.92 7.69
N LEU A 58 6.96 7.25 6.60
CA LEU A 58 6.08 6.08 6.68
C LEU A 58 6.84 4.84 7.19
N LEU A 59 6.67 4.53 8.48
CA LEU A 59 7.14 3.30 9.11
C LEU A 59 6.08 2.21 9.01
N ASN A 60 6.43 1.05 8.47
CA ASN A 60 5.63 -0.17 8.44
C ASN A 60 4.15 0.04 8.06
N PHE A 61 3.92 0.84 7.01
CA PHE A 61 2.60 1.21 6.52
C PHE A 61 1.68 1.88 7.56
N ASN A 62 2.20 2.38 8.68
CA ASN A 62 1.41 2.91 9.80
C ASN A 62 0.32 1.93 10.27
N THR A 63 0.58 0.63 10.23
CA THR A 63 -0.38 -0.40 10.62
C THR A 63 0.10 -1.20 11.82
N LEU A 64 -0.76 -1.34 12.83
CA LEU A 64 -0.60 -2.34 13.88
C LEU A 64 -0.90 -3.72 13.29
N HIS A 65 0.02 -4.66 13.48
CA HIS A 65 -0.21 -6.06 13.12
C HIS A 65 -0.88 -6.77 14.28
N LEU A 66 -2.13 -7.20 14.09
CA LEU A 66 -2.88 -7.99 15.06
C LEU A 66 -2.93 -9.45 14.64
N ARG A 67 -2.64 -10.33 15.60
CA ARG A 67 -2.83 -11.76 15.48
C ARG A 67 -4.01 -12.21 16.34
N TYR A 68 -5.01 -12.81 15.69
CA TYR A 68 -6.18 -13.40 16.33
C TYR A 68 -5.98 -14.90 16.49
N ARG A 69 -6.08 -15.40 17.72
CA ARG A 69 -5.81 -16.80 18.05
C ARG A 69 -6.95 -17.40 18.87
N PRO A 70 -7.77 -18.29 18.29
CA PRO A 70 -8.68 -19.13 19.05
C PRO A 70 -7.87 -20.10 19.93
N GLU A 71 -8.07 -20.06 21.25
CA GLU A 71 -7.38 -20.89 22.23
C GLU A 71 -8.35 -21.31 23.35
N ASN A 72 -8.58 -22.61 23.52
CA ASN A 72 -9.38 -23.18 24.62
C ASN A 72 -10.78 -22.53 24.79
N GLY A 73 -11.48 -22.30 23.68
CA GLY A 73 -12.81 -21.68 23.67
C GLY A 73 -12.81 -20.16 23.91
N ARG A 74 -11.64 -19.53 24.00
CA ARG A 74 -11.47 -18.07 24.04
C ARG A 74 -10.78 -17.59 22.76
N LEU A 75 -10.97 -16.31 22.42
CA LEU A 75 -10.22 -15.66 21.36
C LEU A 75 -9.22 -14.69 21.99
N ARG A 76 -7.95 -14.77 21.63
CA ARG A 76 -6.96 -13.73 21.94
C ARG A 76 -6.72 -12.86 20.73
N ALA A 77 -6.50 -11.57 20.96
CA ALA A 77 -6.00 -10.61 19.97
C ALA A 77 -4.70 -10.02 20.52
N ILE A 78 -3.61 -10.13 19.76
CA ILE A 78 -2.26 -9.78 20.19
C ILE A 78 -1.66 -8.83 19.16
N ILE A 79 -1.06 -7.72 19.61
CA ILE A 79 -0.29 -6.82 18.74
C ILE A 79 1.14 -7.37 18.61
N GLU A 80 1.67 -7.42 17.39
CA GLU A 80 3.06 -7.81 17.11
C GLU A 80 3.82 -6.69 16.37
N PRO A 81 5.01 -6.27 16.85
CA PRO A 81 5.61 -6.62 18.15
C PRO A 81 4.74 -6.12 19.32
N PRO A 82 4.90 -6.68 20.53
CA PRO A 82 4.21 -6.16 21.71
C PRO A 82 4.50 -4.67 21.92
N ILE A 83 3.45 -3.87 22.11
CA ILE A 83 3.51 -2.45 22.41
C ILE A 83 2.77 -2.26 23.73
N ASP A 84 3.51 -2.11 24.82
CA ASP A 84 2.95 -2.06 26.18
C ASP A 84 2.09 -0.81 26.41
N GLU A 85 2.30 0.25 25.62
CA GLU A 85 1.54 1.48 25.70
C GLU A 85 0.12 1.41 25.09
N ILE A 86 -0.25 0.29 24.45
CA ILE A 86 -1.57 0.11 23.82
C ILE A 86 -2.32 -1.04 24.49
N ILE A 87 -3.41 -0.71 25.18
CA ILE A 87 -4.29 -1.68 25.83
C ILE A 87 -5.26 -2.26 24.80
N VAL A 88 -5.15 -3.57 24.53
CA VAL A 88 -6.13 -4.29 23.71
C VAL A 88 -7.32 -4.72 24.56
N ASP A 89 -8.45 -4.04 24.38
CA ASP A 89 -9.74 -4.42 24.95
C ASP A 89 -10.49 -5.36 23.99
N ASN A 90 -10.28 -6.65 24.18
CA ASN A 90 -10.87 -7.68 23.34
C ASN A 90 -12.24 -8.15 23.88
N GLN A 91 -13.31 -7.70 23.23
CA GLN A 91 -14.70 -8.07 23.51
C GLN A 91 -15.31 -8.91 22.37
N LEU A 92 -14.46 -9.55 21.56
CA LEU A 92 -14.90 -10.42 20.47
C LEU A 92 -15.55 -11.69 21.00
N VAL A 93 -16.62 -12.10 20.32
CA VAL A 93 -17.30 -13.37 20.58
C VAL A 93 -16.91 -14.38 19.52
N THR A 94 -16.47 -15.56 19.96
CA THR A 94 -16.22 -16.67 19.06
C THR A 94 -17.53 -17.16 18.45
N LYS A 95 -17.59 -17.23 17.13
CA LYS A 95 -18.70 -17.77 16.35
C LYS A 95 -18.33 -19.12 15.73
N TYR A 96 -19.32 -19.94 15.43
CA TYR A 96 -19.16 -21.27 14.85
C TYR A 96 -20.03 -21.42 13.61
N ALA A 97 -19.62 -22.30 12.70
CA ALA A 97 -20.30 -22.59 11.44
C ALA A 97 -20.49 -21.36 10.50
N GLU A 98 -19.59 -20.37 10.60
CA GLU A 98 -19.53 -19.22 9.68
C GLU A 98 -18.37 -19.38 8.68
N SER A 99 -18.48 -18.72 7.52
CA SER A 99 -17.41 -18.70 6.51
C SER A 99 -16.22 -17.86 6.99
N CYS A 100 -15.02 -18.21 6.53
CA CYS A 100 -13.82 -17.39 6.72
C CYS A 100 -13.62 -16.33 5.64
N ASP A 101 -14.50 -16.29 4.64
CA ASP A 101 -14.49 -15.20 3.68
C ASP A 101 -14.89 -13.91 4.38
N ASN A 102 -14.03 -12.88 4.26
CA ASN A 102 -14.22 -11.57 4.87
C ASN A 102 -14.47 -11.62 6.39
N TRP A 103 -13.81 -12.55 7.09
CA TRP A 103 -13.89 -12.69 8.56
C TRP A 103 -13.54 -11.41 9.31
N ASP A 104 -12.74 -10.54 8.71
CA ASP A 104 -12.28 -9.27 9.26
C ASP A 104 -13.36 -8.18 9.17
N ASP A 105 -14.32 -8.28 8.26
CA ASP A 105 -15.47 -7.35 8.16
C ASP A 105 -16.43 -7.48 9.35
N THR A 106 -16.38 -8.59 10.10
CA THR A 106 -17.23 -8.80 11.28
C THR A 106 -16.61 -8.25 12.57
N ILE A 107 -15.41 -7.68 12.49
CA ILE A 107 -14.68 -7.08 13.61
C ILE A 107 -14.87 -5.56 13.57
N LEU A 108 -15.55 -5.03 14.58
CA LEU A 108 -15.68 -3.61 14.81
C LEU A 108 -14.47 -3.14 15.63
N VAL A 109 -13.77 -2.13 15.11
CA VAL A 109 -12.57 -1.57 15.73
C VAL A 109 -12.84 -0.14 16.14
N GLN A 110 -12.60 0.16 17.41
CA GLN A 110 -12.55 1.53 17.92
C GLN A 110 -11.21 1.75 18.60
N ALA A 111 -10.56 2.86 18.31
CA ALA A 111 -9.22 3.13 18.82
C ALA A 111 -9.08 4.55 19.36
N THR A 112 -8.29 4.65 20.42
CA THR A 112 -7.68 5.89 20.91
C THR A 112 -6.16 5.71 20.87
N ASP A 113 -5.39 6.73 21.27
CA ASP A 113 -3.92 6.65 21.31
C ASP A 113 -3.35 5.60 22.28
N GLU A 114 -4.18 5.09 23.20
CA GLU A 114 -3.78 4.18 24.29
C GLU A 114 -4.62 2.90 24.35
N ARG A 115 -5.76 2.82 23.64
CA ARG A 115 -6.69 1.68 23.75
C ARG A 115 -7.23 1.27 22.38
N LEU A 116 -7.25 -0.03 22.14
CA LEU A 116 -7.84 -0.66 20.98
C LEU A 116 -9.00 -1.57 21.42
N LEU A 117 -10.23 -1.13 21.21
CA LEU A 117 -11.45 -1.89 21.46
C LEU A 117 -11.80 -2.72 20.23
N LEU A 118 -11.95 -4.03 20.43
CA LEU A 118 -12.34 -5.00 19.41
C LEU A 118 -13.67 -5.63 19.79
N GLN A 119 -14.68 -5.47 18.94
CA GLN A 119 -16.04 -5.98 19.14
C GLN A 119 -16.54 -6.76 17.92
N GLY A 120 -17.60 -7.54 18.09
CA GLY A 120 -18.21 -8.32 17.02
C GLY A 120 -17.91 -9.82 17.14
N GLY A 121 -17.81 -10.49 16.00
CA GLY A 121 -17.67 -11.95 15.94
C GLY A 121 -16.41 -12.41 15.23
N TYR A 122 -15.88 -13.56 15.63
CA TYR A 122 -14.77 -14.23 14.94
C TYR A 122 -15.09 -15.72 14.72
N PRO A 123 -15.10 -16.23 13.47
CA PRO A 123 -15.36 -17.65 13.23
C PRO A 123 -14.17 -18.52 13.68
N ALA A 124 -14.42 -19.44 14.61
CA ALA A 124 -13.38 -20.31 15.20
C ALA A 124 -12.66 -21.15 14.14
N GLU A 125 -13.38 -21.58 13.11
CA GLU A 125 -12.90 -22.42 12.01
C GLU A 125 -11.83 -21.71 11.16
N CYS A 126 -11.71 -20.39 11.27
CA CYS A 126 -10.67 -19.64 10.57
C CYS A 126 -9.28 -19.86 11.15
N GLY A 127 -9.19 -20.49 12.32
CA GLY A 127 -7.93 -20.72 13.02
C GLY A 127 -7.25 -19.42 13.38
N GLU A 128 -5.92 -19.41 13.33
CA GLU A 128 -5.13 -18.21 13.52
C GLU A 128 -5.16 -17.31 12.28
N ARG A 129 -5.39 -16.00 12.47
CA ARG A 129 -5.40 -15.01 11.40
C ARG A 129 -4.69 -13.73 11.79
N GLU A 130 -4.22 -13.02 10.77
CA GLU A 130 -3.51 -11.77 10.89
C GLU A 130 -4.31 -10.63 10.25
N HIS A 131 -4.30 -9.45 10.87
CA HIS A 131 -4.98 -8.25 10.40
C HIS A 131 -4.10 -7.02 10.64
N ASN A 132 -3.94 -6.20 9.61
CA ASN A 132 -3.22 -4.93 9.72
C ASN A 132 -4.23 -3.79 9.87
N LEU A 133 -4.15 -3.07 10.99
CA LEU A 133 -5.06 -1.97 11.35
C LEU A 133 -4.33 -0.64 11.41
N SER A 134 -4.85 0.37 10.70
CA SER A 134 -4.39 1.75 10.74
C SER A 134 -5.19 2.54 11.75
N VAL A 135 -4.75 2.53 13.01
CA VAL A 135 -5.52 3.10 14.14
C VAL A 135 -4.81 4.23 14.89
N LEU A 136 -3.53 4.48 14.59
CA LEU A 136 -2.73 5.52 15.23
C LEU A 136 -2.34 6.60 14.21
N SER A 137 -2.10 7.81 14.71
CA SER A 137 -1.37 8.82 13.93
C SER A 137 0.06 8.36 13.63
N HIS A 138 0.67 8.83 12.54
CA HIS A 138 2.04 8.46 12.18
C HIS A 138 3.05 8.73 13.30
N THR A 139 2.95 9.89 13.95
CA THR A 139 3.83 10.26 15.07
C THR A 139 3.68 9.28 16.23
N ARG A 140 2.44 8.92 16.60
CA ARG A 140 2.17 8.00 17.69
C ARG A 140 2.62 6.58 17.37
N TYR A 141 2.41 6.13 16.13
CA TYR A 141 2.87 4.82 15.67
C TYR A 141 4.40 4.70 15.70
N VAL A 142 5.10 5.70 15.15
CA VAL A 142 6.57 5.74 15.19
C VAL A 142 7.08 5.75 16.62
N GLU A 143 6.45 6.52 17.52
CA GLU A 143 6.82 6.53 18.93
C GLU A 143 6.69 5.13 19.56
N ALA A 144 5.51 4.53 19.44
CA ALA A 144 5.20 3.24 20.05
C ALA A 144 6.16 2.14 19.57
N VAL A 145 6.36 2.04 18.25
CA VAL A 145 7.27 1.06 17.66
C VAL A 145 8.73 1.34 18.01
N PHE A 146 9.15 2.61 17.97
CA PHE A 146 10.52 2.99 18.35
C PHE A 146 10.81 2.62 19.81
N ARG A 147 9.92 2.94 20.75
CA ARG A 147 10.11 2.62 22.17
C ARG A 147 10.23 1.11 22.38
N ALA A 148 9.27 0.34 21.85
CA ALA A 148 9.26 -1.11 21.97
C ALA A 148 10.55 -1.75 21.43
N VAL A 149 10.94 -1.41 20.19
CA VAL A 149 12.12 -2.00 19.54
C VAL A 149 13.42 -1.50 20.16
N TRP A 150 13.54 -0.21 20.48
CA TRP A 150 14.75 0.35 21.09
C TRP A 150 15.03 -0.27 22.46
N GLN A 151 13.99 -0.43 23.29
CA GLN A 151 14.09 -1.10 24.58
C GLN A 151 14.47 -2.57 24.42
N GLN A 152 13.84 -3.30 23.48
CA GLN A 152 14.18 -4.70 23.20
C GLN A 152 15.65 -4.88 22.81
N LEU A 153 16.24 -3.90 22.09
CA LEU A 153 17.65 -3.88 21.72
C LEU A 153 18.60 -3.41 22.84
N GLY A 154 18.07 -3.18 24.05
CA GLY A 154 18.80 -2.73 25.23
C GLY A 154 19.19 -1.25 25.20
N GLY A 155 18.53 -0.45 24.36
CA GLY A 155 18.65 1.00 24.31
C GLY A 155 17.84 1.69 25.41
N SER A 156 18.34 2.82 25.91
CA SER A 156 17.59 3.70 26.82
C SER A 156 17.18 4.99 26.10
N PHE A 157 15.95 5.44 26.37
CA PHE A 157 15.39 6.68 25.82
C PHE A 157 14.59 7.39 26.89
N SER A 158 14.99 8.61 27.26
CA SER A 158 14.33 9.42 28.30
C SER A 158 13.56 10.63 27.76
N GLY A 159 13.62 10.87 26.46
CA GLY A 159 12.95 12.00 25.83
C GLY A 159 11.52 11.71 25.37
N LYS A 160 10.97 12.68 24.63
CA LYS A 160 9.69 12.56 23.95
C LYS A 160 9.89 12.38 22.45
N VAL A 161 8.96 11.70 21.80
CA VAL A 161 8.88 11.68 20.34
C VAL A 161 7.94 12.79 19.91
N ARG A 162 8.36 13.62 18.96
CA ARG A 162 7.52 14.71 18.45
C ARG A 162 7.91 15.09 17.03
N ASP A 163 6.95 15.62 16.29
CA ASP A 163 7.25 16.28 15.02
C ASP A 163 8.16 17.49 15.25
N GLY A 164 9.07 17.72 14.32
CA GLY A 164 10.01 18.82 14.43
C GLY A 164 10.89 18.97 13.20
N VAL A 165 11.59 20.10 13.15
CA VAL A 165 12.54 20.41 12.08
C VAL A 165 13.94 20.04 12.53
N VAL A 166 14.63 19.21 11.75
CA VAL A 166 16.05 18.94 11.98
C VAL A 166 16.83 20.23 11.74
N ARG A 167 17.66 20.59 12.72
CA ARG A 167 18.51 21.79 12.66
C ARG A 167 19.66 21.58 11.68
N GLN A 168 20.13 22.65 11.02
CA GLN A 168 21.16 22.55 9.99
C GLN A 168 22.50 21.99 10.51
N GLU A 169 22.80 22.23 11.79
CA GLU A 169 23.98 21.73 12.48
C GLU A 169 23.89 20.26 12.92
N ALA A 170 22.77 19.58 12.66
CA ALA A 170 22.61 18.16 12.99
C ALA A 170 23.64 17.32 12.20
N GLN A 171 24.32 16.43 12.91
CA GLN A 171 25.26 15.50 12.29
C GLN A 171 24.54 14.24 11.83
N LEU A 172 24.74 13.86 10.57
CA LEU A 172 24.20 12.63 10.02
C LEU A 172 24.84 11.42 10.71
N PHE A 173 24.05 10.67 11.47
CA PHE A 173 24.53 9.49 12.18
C PHE A 173 24.46 8.20 11.34
N ALA A 174 23.35 8.03 10.61
CA ALA A 174 23.13 6.86 9.76
C ALA A 174 22.12 7.18 8.64
N THR A 175 22.15 6.36 7.59
CA THR A 175 21.21 6.44 6.46
C THR A 175 20.70 5.03 6.17
N HIS A 176 19.39 4.90 6.07
CA HIS A 176 18.75 3.71 5.52
C HIS A 176 18.33 3.99 4.08
N ARG A 177 18.59 3.05 3.17
CA ARG A 177 18.14 3.12 1.76
C ARG A 177 17.11 2.02 1.53
N SER A 178 16.04 2.37 0.82
CA SER A 178 15.02 1.39 0.41
C SER A 178 15.57 0.40 -0.61
N GLU A 179 14.77 -0.62 -0.90
CA GLU A 179 14.94 -1.44 -2.10
C GLU A 179 14.89 -0.57 -3.37
N PRO A 180 15.46 -1.06 -4.49
CA PRO A 180 15.39 -0.39 -5.78
C PRO A 180 13.95 -0.14 -6.24
N LEU A 181 13.74 0.94 -7.00
CA LEU A 181 12.42 1.36 -7.49
C LEU A 181 11.68 0.25 -8.25
N SER A 182 12.38 -0.57 -9.04
CA SER A 182 11.78 -1.69 -9.79
C SER A 182 11.10 -2.71 -8.87
N GLN A 183 11.68 -2.99 -7.71
CA GLN A 183 11.09 -3.88 -6.70
C GLN A 183 9.90 -3.22 -6.01
N LEU A 184 9.99 -1.93 -5.69
CA LEU A 184 8.86 -1.19 -5.12
C LEU A 184 7.66 -1.13 -6.09
N ILE A 185 7.91 -0.92 -7.38
CA ILE A 185 6.87 -0.95 -8.43
C ILE A 185 6.26 -2.35 -8.57
N ARG A 186 7.07 -3.41 -8.46
CA ARG A 186 6.56 -4.79 -8.40
C ARG A 186 5.60 -4.96 -7.23
N ASP A 187 5.97 -4.56 -6.02
CA ASP A 187 5.10 -4.72 -4.86
C ASP A 187 3.82 -3.88 -4.98
N ILE A 188 3.91 -2.64 -5.48
CA ILE A 188 2.75 -1.80 -5.83
C ILE A 188 1.81 -2.56 -6.76
N ASN A 189 2.33 -3.11 -7.86
CA ASN A 189 1.50 -3.71 -8.89
C ASN A 189 0.95 -5.09 -8.51
N LYS A 190 1.78 -5.95 -7.89
CA LYS A 190 1.40 -7.30 -7.46
C LYS A 190 0.33 -7.28 -6.38
N PHE A 191 0.50 -6.42 -5.38
CA PHE A 191 -0.41 -6.34 -4.23
C PHE A 191 -1.44 -5.23 -4.35
N SER A 192 -1.38 -4.41 -5.41
CA SER A 192 -2.24 -3.22 -5.58
C SER A 192 -2.16 -2.28 -4.37
N ASN A 193 -0.94 -2.01 -3.90
CA ASN A 193 -0.72 -1.27 -2.65
C ASN A 193 -0.91 0.24 -2.86
N ASN A 194 -2.05 0.77 -2.40
CA ASN A 194 -2.43 2.16 -2.57
C ASN A 194 -1.48 3.12 -1.85
N VAL A 195 -1.03 2.78 -0.64
CA VAL A 195 -0.15 3.62 0.17
C VAL A 195 1.18 3.79 -0.54
N MET A 196 1.77 2.71 -1.05
CA MET A 196 3.00 2.75 -1.83
C MET A 196 2.83 3.54 -3.13
N ALA A 197 1.70 3.40 -3.82
CA ALA A 197 1.42 4.17 -5.03
C ALA A 197 1.33 5.68 -4.74
N ARG A 198 0.67 6.08 -3.64
CA ARG A 198 0.58 7.47 -3.18
C ARG A 198 1.96 8.02 -2.76
N GLN A 199 2.77 7.22 -2.05
CA GLN A 199 4.16 7.57 -1.74
C GLN A 199 4.96 7.85 -3.01
N LEU A 200 4.94 6.91 -3.97
CA LEU A 200 5.67 7.04 -5.22
C LEU A 200 5.20 8.27 -6.01
N PHE A 201 3.89 8.47 -6.10
CA PHE A 201 3.31 9.63 -6.76
C PHE A 201 3.85 10.94 -6.19
N LEU A 202 3.85 11.13 -4.87
CA LEU A 202 4.39 12.34 -4.24
C LEU A 202 5.88 12.56 -4.57
N THR A 203 6.68 11.48 -4.56
CA THR A 203 8.12 11.58 -4.87
C THR A 203 8.42 12.00 -6.30
N LEU A 204 7.44 11.96 -7.23
CA LEU A 204 7.62 12.44 -8.60
C LEU A 204 7.94 13.94 -8.66
N THR A 205 7.54 14.72 -7.66
CA THR A 205 7.96 16.11 -7.52
C THR A 205 9.49 16.22 -7.59
N SER A 206 10.21 15.34 -6.89
CA SER A 206 11.68 15.37 -6.82
C SER A 206 12.38 14.92 -8.10
N ALA A 207 11.67 14.29 -9.04
CA ALA A 207 12.21 13.97 -10.36
C ALA A 207 12.40 15.23 -11.22
N GLY A 208 11.59 16.28 -11.00
CA GLY A 208 11.75 17.59 -11.64
C GLY A 208 12.45 18.62 -10.74
N GLU A 209 12.18 18.58 -9.43
CA GLU A 209 12.65 19.55 -8.44
C GLU A 209 13.22 18.84 -7.20
N PRO A 210 14.49 18.39 -7.20
CA PRO A 210 15.03 17.51 -6.15
C PRO A 210 14.96 18.06 -4.71
N ALA A 211 14.96 19.38 -4.55
CA ALA A 211 14.92 20.05 -3.24
C ALA A 211 13.51 20.56 -2.86
N ALA A 212 12.51 20.38 -3.72
CA ALA A 212 11.16 20.86 -3.44
C ALA A 212 10.43 19.94 -2.46
N ILE A 213 9.59 20.56 -1.64
CA ILE A 213 8.60 19.84 -0.84
C ILE A 213 7.57 19.21 -1.80
N ALA A 214 7.40 17.90 -1.72
CA ALA A 214 6.46 17.17 -2.55
C ALA A 214 5.01 17.44 -2.12
N SER A 215 4.16 17.69 -3.10
CA SER A 215 2.72 17.88 -2.90
C SER A 215 1.94 17.28 -4.06
N ILE A 216 0.63 17.07 -3.87
CA ILE A 216 -0.24 16.54 -4.93
C ILE A 216 -0.18 17.42 -6.19
N PRO A 217 -0.34 18.77 -6.13
CA PRO A 217 -0.29 19.60 -7.33
C PRO A 217 1.06 19.53 -8.07
N ARG A 218 2.18 19.54 -7.34
CA ARG A 218 3.52 19.43 -7.94
C ARG A 218 3.75 18.07 -8.60
N SER A 219 3.28 17.01 -7.96
CA SER A 219 3.40 15.64 -8.48
C SER A 219 2.55 15.43 -9.74
N SER A 220 1.32 15.98 -9.76
CA SER A 220 0.48 15.99 -10.96
C SER A 220 1.11 16.82 -12.08
N ALA A 221 1.72 17.97 -11.78
CA ALA A 221 2.44 18.78 -12.76
C ALA A 221 3.63 18.01 -13.36
N ALA A 222 4.46 17.38 -12.52
CA ALA A 222 5.58 16.55 -12.98
C ALA A 222 5.14 15.41 -13.91
N MET A 223 3.98 14.79 -13.64
CA MET A 223 3.42 13.76 -14.52
C MET A 223 2.93 14.33 -15.86
N ARG A 224 2.27 15.48 -15.86
CA ARG A 224 1.83 16.17 -17.09
C ARG A 224 3.01 16.61 -17.95
N ASP A 225 4.06 17.13 -17.32
CA ASP A 225 5.30 17.51 -18.00
C ASP A 225 5.98 16.28 -18.63
N TRP A 226 5.98 15.15 -17.91
CA TRP A 226 6.50 13.89 -18.44
C TRP A 226 5.70 13.39 -19.64
N LEU A 227 4.36 13.42 -19.58
CA LEU A 227 3.48 13.05 -20.70
C LEU A 227 3.74 13.94 -21.93
N THR A 228 3.82 15.25 -21.71
CA THR A 228 4.11 16.23 -22.78
C THR A 228 5.47 15.96 -23.43
N LYS A 229 6.50 15.68 -22.64
CA LYS A 229 7.85 15.30 -23.15
C LYS A 229 7.84 13.98 -23.93
N LYS A 230 6.87 13.11 -23.68
CA LYS A 230 6.66 11.86 -24.42
C LYS A 230 5.77 12.04 -25.66
N GLY A 231 5.29 13.25 -25.94
CA GLY A 231 4.35 13.50 -27.04
C GLY A 231 2.98 12.88 -26.79
N LEU A 232 2.62 12.66 -25.52
CA LEU A 232 1.33 12.12 -25.11
C LEU A 232 0.45 13.26 -24.58
N ASP A 233 -0.75 13.41 -25.15
CA ASP A 233 -1.74 14.39 -24.71
C ASP A 233 -3.04 13.69 -24.32
N PHE A 234 -3.35 13.74 -23.02
CA PHE A 234 -4.50 13.06 -22.41
C PHE A 234 -5.41 14.12 -21.75
N PRO A 235 -6.20 14.89 -22.52
CA PRO A 235 -6.96 16.03 -21.99
C PRO A 235 -8.00 15.64 -20.93
N GLU A 236 -8.48 14.40 -20.95
CA GLU A 236 -9.41 13.86 -19.94
C GLU A 236 -8.73 13.31 -18.68
N LEU A 237 -7.39 13.29 -18.63
CA LEU A 237 -6.64 12.73 -17.52
C LEU A 237 -6.84 13.55 -16.24
N VAL A 238 -7.41 12.91 -15.22
CA VAL A 238 -7.51 13.44 -13.86
C VAL A 238 -6.71 12.54 -12.93
N LEU A 239 -5.69 13.11 -12.28
CA LEU A 239 -4.83 12.46 -11.29
C LEU A 239 -4.94 13.20 -9.95
N GLU A 240 -5.43 12.52 -8.93
CA GLU A 240 -5.61 13.10 -7.59
C GLU A 240 -4.65 12.52 -6.56
N ASN A 241 -4.30 11.24 -6.66
CA ASN A 241 -3.49 10.59 -5.63
C ASN A 241 -2.53 9.51 -6.15
N GLY A 242 -2.65 9.10 -7.41
CA GLY A 242 -1.74 8.14 -8.06
C GLY A 242 -2.00 6.66 -7.73
N SER A 243 -2.97 6.36 -6.86
CA SER A 243 -3.36 4.98 -6.52
C SER A 243 -4.60 4.46 -7.25
N GLY A 244 -5.43 5.34 -7.81
CA GLY A 244 -6.72 4.93 -8.39
C GLY A 244 -7.85 4.84 -7.36
N LEU A 245 -7.62 5.25 -6.10
CA LEU A 245 -8.63 5.20 -5.03
C LEU A 245 -9.73 6.26 -5.17
N SER A 246 -9.47 7.33 -5.94
CA SER A 246 -10.47 8.39 -6.07
C SER A 246 -11.46 8.08 -7.19
N HIS A 247 -12.75 8.21 -6.86
CA HIS A 247 -13.83 8.19 -7.84
C HIS A 247 -13.83 9.39 -8.79
N GLN A 248 -12.93 10.36 -8.64
CA GLN A 248 -12.77 11.48 -9.58
C GLN A 248 -11.65 11.27 -10.60
N GLU A 249 -10.76 10.28 -10.39
CA GLU A 249 -9.66 10.00 -11.33
C GLU A 249 -10.21 9.46 -12.66
N ARG A 250 -9.63 9.92 -13.78
CA ARG A 250 -10.14 9.64 -15.12
C ARG A 250 -8.99 9.39 -16.09
N ILE A 251 -9.20 8.44 -16.99
CA ILE A 251 -8.42 8.22 -18.20
C ILE A 251 -9.28 7.38 -19.15
N SER A 252 -9.20 7.62 -20.46
CA SER A 252 -9.87 6.79 -21.45
C SER A 252 -9.15 5.45 -21.65
N ALA A 253 -9.90 4.44 -22.11
CA ALA A 253 -9.29 3.15 -22.45
C ALA A 253 -8.26 3.28 -23.59
N ALA A 254 -8.51 4.18 -24.54
CA ALA A 254 -7.61 4.48 -25.65
C ALA A 254 -6.28 5.09 -25.17
N HIS A 255 -6.33 6.11 -24.31
CA HIS A 255 -5.11 6.74 -23.77
C HIS A 255 -4.35 5.83 -22.79
N MET A 256 -5.05 4.97 -22.04
CA MET A 256 -4.38 3.91 -21.27
C MET A 256 -3.64 2.92 -22.19
N ALA A 257 -4.25 2.52 -23.32
CA ALA A 257 -3.60 1.65 -24.29
C ALA A 257 -2.40 2.33 -24.95
N GLN A 258 -2.53 3.62 -25.31
CA GLN A 258 -1.44 4.43 -25.85
C GLN A 258 -0.28 4.58 -24.84
N LEU A 259 -0.59 4.79 -23.56
CA LEU A 259 0.42 4.83 -22.50
C LEU A 259 1.16 3.49 -22.40
N LEU A 260 0.45 2.37 -22.35
CA LEU A 260 1.06 1.03 -22.34
C LEU A 260 1.90 0.77 -23.60
N GLN A 261 1.45 1.26 -24.76
CA GLN A 261 2.21 1.16 -26.01
C GLN A 261 3.53 1.93 -25.90
N SER A 262 3.52 3.16 -25.38
CA SER A 262 4.75 3.95 -25.19
C SER A 262 5.77 3.26 -24.26
N VAL A 263 5.31 2.41 -23.35
CA VAL A 263 6.21 1.63 -22.47
C VAL A 263 6.86 0.47 -23.21
N THR A 264 6.25 -0.08 -24.26
CA THR A 264 6.88 -1.15 -25.05
C THR A 264 8.17 -0.70 -25.74
N GLU A 265 8.32 0.59 -25.98
CA GLU A 265 9.51 1.22 -26.57
C GLU A 265 10.50 1.75 -25.52
N SER A 266 10.17 1.62 -24.23
CA SER A 266 11.00 2.11 -23.12
C SER A 266 12.10 1.11 -22.76
N PRO A 267 13.31 1.56 -22.35
CA PRO A 267 14.33 0.67 -21.78
C PRO A 267 13.88 -0.04 -20.50
N PHE A 268 12.82 0.45 -19.84
CA PHE A 268 12.25 -0.13 -18.62
C PHE A 268 11.04 -1.04 -18.88
N SER A 269 10.81 -1.44 -20.14
CA SER A 269 9.64 -2.24 -20.51
C SER A 269 9.59 -3.57 -19.76
N ALA A 270 10.73 -4.26 -19.68
CA ALA A 270 10.84 -5.56 -19.03
C ALA A 270 10.50 -5.46 -17.53
N GLU A 271 10.99 -4.44 -16.84
CA GLU A 271 10.69 -4.19 -15.43
C GLU A 271 9.22 -3.91 -15.20
N LEU A 272 8.58 -3.07 -16.04
CA LEU A 272 7.15 -2.81 -15.89
C LEU A 272 6.33 -4.08 -16.14
N VAL A 273 6.59 -4.81 -17.22
CA VAL A 273 5.84 -6.05 -17.51
C VAL A 273 6.02 -7.09 -16.40
N ALA A 274 7.24 -7.27 -15.89
CA ALA A 274 7.53 -8.18 -14.79
C ALA A 274 6.88 -7.76 -13.45
N SER A 275 6.63 -6.46 -13.27
CA SER A 275 5.96 -5.92 -12.08
C SER A 275 4.46 -6.28 -12.04
N LEU A 276 3.81 -6.43 -13.20
CA LEU A 276 2.37 -6.69 -13.29
C LEU A 276 2.01 -8.12 -12.85
N PRO A 277 0.88 -8.33 -12.13
CA PRO A 277 0.38 -9.66 -11.79
C PRO A 277 0.25 -10.60 -13.00
N ILE A 278 0.67 -11.86 -12.82
CA ILE A 278 0.61 -12.90 -13.85
C ILE A 278 -0.67 -13.73 -13.65
N LEU A 279 -1.51 -13.80 -14.68
CA LEU A 279 -2.81 -14.48 -14.64
C LEU A 279 -2.68 -15.92 -14.15
N GLY A 280 -3.44 -16.27 -13.10
CA GLY A 280 -3.45 -17.61 -12.52
C GLY A 280 -2.23 -17.96 -11.65
N VAL A 281 -1.23 -17.07 -11.53
CA VAL A 281 0.05 -17.34 -10.86
C VAL A 281 0.20 -16.50 -9.59
N ASP A 282 0.11 -15.18 -9.70
CA ASP A 282 0.40 -14.27 -8.59
C ASP A 282 -0.48 -13.01 -8.56
N GLY A 283 -0.29 -12.22 -7.50
CA GLY A 283 -1.00 -10.96 -7.27
C GLY A 283 -2.52 -11.08 -7.29
N SER A 284 -3.17 -9.98 -7.69
CA SER A 284 -4.63 -9.85 -7.69
C SER A 284 -5.37 -10.74 -8.71
N VAL A 285 -4.65 -11.37 -9.63
CA VAL A 285 -5.20 -12.30 -10.64
C VAL A 285 -4.83 -13.76 -10.38
N LYS A 286 -4.17 -14.05 -9.25
CA LYS A 286 -3.71 -15.41 -8.87
C LYS A 286 -4.81 -16.46 -8.93
N LYS A 287 -6.03 -16.13 -8.50
CA LYS A 287 -7.17 -17.07 -8.46
C LYS A 287 -7.98 -17.10 -9.77
N ARG A 288 -7.72 -16.20 -10.73
CA ARG A 288 -8.49 -16.08 -11.98
C ARG A 288 -7.93 -17.02 -13.05
N LEU A 289 -8.82 -17.66 -13.80
CA LEU A 289 -8.49 -18.43 -15.01
C LEU A 289 -7.35 -19.46 -14.84
N LYS A 290 -7.16 -20.02 -13.64
CA LYS A 290 -6.03 -20.92 -13.33
C LYS A 290 -5.93 -22.15 -14.24
N THR A 291 -7.06 -22.68 -14.67
CA THR A 291 -7.16 -23.87 -15.52
C THR A 291 -7.35 -23.54 -16.99
N SER A 292 -7.41 -22.25 -17.34
CA SER A 292 -7.54 -21.78 -18.72
C SER A 292 -6.19 -21.85 -19.44
N PRO A 293 -6.17 -22.10 -20.77
CA PRO A 293 -4.96 -21.92 -21.57
C PRO A 293 -4.34 -20.52 -21.48
N ALA A 294 -5.11 -19.51 -21.06
CA ALA A 294 -4.62 -18.16 -20.87
C ALA A 294 -3.78 -17.96 -19.59
N ALA A 295 -3.81 -18.92 -18.64
CA ALA A 295 -2.98 -18.86 -17.44
C ALA A 295 -1.50 -18.70 -17.80
N SER A 296 -0.77 -17.89 -17.03
CA SER A 296 0.65 -17.56 -17.25
C SER A 296 0.97 -16.78 -18.53
N HIS A 297 -0.01 -16.47 -19.38
CA HIS A 297 0.19 -15.75 -20.65
C HIS A 297 -0.33 -14.32 -20.62
N ALA A 298 -0.64 -13.77 -19.45
CA ALA A 298 -1.10 -12.40 -19.31
C ALA A 298 -0.53 -11.73 -18.06
N HIS A 299 -0.08 -10.49 -18.24
CA HIS A 299 0.48 -9.59 -17.24
C HIS A 299 -0.48 -8.41 -17.07
N LEU A 300 -1.25 -8.39 -15.98
CA LEU A 300 -2.45 -7.56 -15.88
C LEU A 300 -2.53 -6.82 -14.53
N LYS A 301 -2.75 -5.52 -14.57
CA LYS A 301 -3.19 -4.75 -13.42
C LYS A 301 -4.71 -4.74 -13.34
N THR A 302 -5.24 -5.03 -12.16
CA THR A 302 -6.67 -4.92 -11.86
C THR A 302 -6.98 -3.61 -11.13
N GLY A 303 -8.21 -3.11 -11.30
CA GLY A 303 -8.81 -2.11 -10.43
C GLY A 303 -10.23 -2.50 -10.03
N THR A 304 -10.61 -2.23 -8.79
CA THR A 304 -11.94 -2.52 -8.26
C THR A 304 -12.25 -1.48 -7.19
N LEU A 305 -13.36 -0.76 -7.38
CA LEU A 305 -14.01 0.11 -6.40
C LEU A 305 -15.51 -0.20 -6.42
N ASP A 306 -16.29 0.44 -5.55
CA ASP A 306 -17.73 0.34 -5.69
C ASP A 306 -18.19 0.91 -7.05
N GLY A 307 -19.02 0.16 -7.76
CA GLY A 307 -19.44 0.53 -9.12
C GLY A 307 -18.32 0.57 -10.20
N VAL A 308 -17.10 0.09 -9.92
CA VAL A 308 -15.98 0.11 -10.90
C VAL A 308 -15.28 -1.25 -10.99
N LYS A 309 -15.02 -1.72 -12.21
CA LYS A 309 -14.21 -2.91 -12.49
C LYS A 309 -13.33 -2.66 -13.70
N THR A 310 -12.01 -2.65 -13.50
CA THR A 310 -11.04 -2.36 -14.56
C THR A 310 -9.95 -3.41 -14.66
N LEU A 311 -9.37 -3.52 -15.84
CA LEU A 311 -8.23 -4.37 -16.15
C LEU A 311 -7.41 -3.71 -17.25
N ALA A 312 -6.08 -3.69 -17.11
CA ALA A 312 -5.18 -3.22 -18.15
C ALA A 312 -3.87 -3.99 -18.13
N GLY A 313 -3.25 -4.22 -19.28
CA GLY A 313 -1.92 -4.83 -19.36
C GLY A 313 -1.67 -5.54 -20.68
N PHE A 314 -0.91 -6.64 -20.62
CA PHE A 314 -0.43 -7.36 -21.78
C PHE A 314 -0.92 -8.81 -21.79
N VAL A 315 -1.31 -9.30 -22.97
CA VAL A 315 -1.70 -10.69 -23.20
C VAL A 315 -0.88 -11.25 -24.35
N GLN A 316 -0.20 -12.37 -24.12
CA GLN A 316 0.57 -13.10 -25.09
C GLN A 316 -0.34 -14.09 -25.82
N ALA A 317 -0.62 -13.85 -27.10
CA ALA A 317 -1.46 -14.72 -27.91
C ALA A 317 -0.71 -15.98 -28.35
N ARG A 318 -1.45 -17.04 -28.73
CA ARG A 318 -0.90 -18.31 -29.22
C ARG A 318 -0.06 -18.13 -30.49
N SER A 319 -0.41 -17.15 -31.32
CA SER A 319 0.37 -16.74 -32.47
C SER A 319 1.76 -16.18 -32.13
N GLY A 320 2.06 -15.89 -30.86
CA GLY A 320 3.30 -15.22 -30.44
C GLY A 320 3.20 -13.70 -30.45
N LYS A 321 2.07 -13.12 -30.88
CA LYS A 321 1.83 -11.67 -30.79
C LYS A 321 1.46 -11.26 -29.37
N GLN A 322 2.13 -10.22 -28.86
CA GLN A 322 1.73 -9.56 -27.61
C GLN A 322 0.69 -8.47 -27.91
N TRP A 323 -0.43 -8.53 -27.20
CA TRP A 323 -1.50 -7.55 -27.28
C TRP A 323 -1.56 -6.69 -26.03
N ILE A 324 -1.91 -5.42 -26.20
CA ILE A 324 -2.32 -4.54 -25.11
C ILE A 324 -3.83 -4.69 -24.94
N VAL A 325 -4.27 -4.98 -23.72
CA VAL A 325 -5.69 -5.10 -23.37
C VAL A 325 -6.01 -4.05 -22.33
N VAL A 326 -7.07 -3.28 -22.58
CA VAL A 326 -7.64 -2.33 -21.62
C VAL A 326 -9.15 -2.51 -21.59
N PHE A 327 -9.70 -2.68 -20.39
CA PHE A 327 -11.12 -2.93 -20.18
C PHE A 327 -11.60 -2.19 -18.95
N PHE A 328 -12.44 -1.16 -19.14
CA PHE A 328 -13.00 -0.35 -18.05
C PHE A 328 -14.53 -0.46 -18.03
N ILE A 329 -15.09 -0.77 -16.87
CA ILE A 329 -16.53 -0.69 -16.62
C ILE A 329 -16.79 0.16 -15.38
N ASN A 330 -17.60 1.21 -15.57
CA ASN A 330 -18.16 2.05 -14.52
C ASN A 330 -19.68 1.87 -14.55
N HIS A 331 -20.23 1.15 -13.58
CA HIS A 331 -21.65 0.83 -13.49
C HIS A 331 -21.97 0.28 -12.08
N PRO A 332 -23.16 0.52 -11.49
CA PRO A 332 -23.52 -0.07 -10.19
C PRO A 332 -23.36 -1.61 -10.13
N ASN A 333 -23.55 -2.29 -11.27
CA ASN A 333 -23.36 -3.74 -11.41
C ASN A 333 -21.94 -4.16 -11.88
N ALA A 334 -20.93 -3.29 -11.80
CA ALA A 334 -19.57 -3.57 -12.32
C ALA A 334 -18.95 -4.84 -11.74
N LYS A 335 -19.35 -5.29 -10.54
CA LYS A 335 -18.91 -6.57 -9.95
C LYS A 335 -19.19 -7.77 -10.89
N ARG A 336 -20.23 -7.71 -11.74
CA ARG A 336 -20.57 -8.75 -12.72
C ARG A 336 -19.67 -8.76 -13.97
N ALA A 337 -18.87 -7.72 -14.18
CA ALA A 337 -18.01 -7.56 -15.35
C ALA A 337 -16.86 -8.58 -15.43
N GLN A 338 -16.55 -9.28 -14.34
CA GLN A 338 -15.39 -10.17 -14.31
C GLN A 338 -15.46 -11.25 -15.39
N ALA A 339 -16.64 -11.84 -15.63
CA ALA A 339 -16.81 -12.85 -16.68
C ALA A 339 -16.52 -12.29 -18.07
N ALA A 340 -16.90 -11.03 -18.35
CA ALA A 340 -16.59 -10.38 -19.62
C ALA A 340 -15.09 -10.05 -19.77
N GLN A 341 -14.43 -9.64 -18.68
CA GLN A 341 -12.97 -9.46 -18.68
C GLN A 341 -12.26 -10.79 -18.95
N ASP A 342 -12.67 -11.86 -18.27
CA ASP A 342 -12.08 -13.19 -18.43
C ASP A 342 -12.28 -13.71 -19.86
N ALA A 343 -13.48 -13.59 -20.43
CA ALA A 343 -13.75 -13.95 -21.82
C ALA A 343 -12.91 -13.17 -22.83
N LEU A 344 -12.69 -11.86 -22.60
CA LEU A 344 -11.81 -11.05 -23.45
C LEU A 344 -10.36 -11.55 -23.39
N ILE A 345 -9.85 -11.87 -22.20
CA ILE A 345 -8.47 -12.38 -22.04
C ILE A 345 -8.32 -13.70 -22.80
N GLU A 346 -9.26 -14.62 -22.66
CA GLU A 346 -9.23 -15.92 -23.34
C GLU A 346 -9.32 -15.78 -24.86
N TRP A 347 -10.18 -14.87 -25.35
CA TRP A 347 -10.30 -14.58 -26.78
C TRP A 347 -9.00 -14.02 -27.35
N VAL A 348 -8.39 -13.03 -26.69
CA VAL A 348 -7.10 -12.46 -27.12
C VAL A 348 -6.00 -13.51 -27.05
N GLN A 349 -5.93 -14.30 -25.98
CA GLN A 349 -4.90 -15.32 -25.85
C GLN A 349 -5.03 -16.42 -26.90
N GLY A 350 -6.25 -16.80 -27.28
CA GLY A 350 -6.51 -17.79 -28.31
C GLY A 350 -6.14 -17.37 -29.73
N SER A 351 -5.90 -16.08 -29.97
CA SER A 351 -5.69 -15.50 -31.31
C SER A 351 -4.31 -15.72 -31.95
#